data_AF-A0A395NLZ0-F1
#
_entry.id   AF-A0A395NLZ0-F1
#
_cell.length_a   1.000
_cell.length_b   1.000
_cell.length_c   1.000
_cell.angle_alpha   90.00
_cell.angle_beta   90.00
_cell.angle_gamma   90.00
#
_symmetry.space_group_name_H-M   'P 1'
#
loop_
_entity.id
_entity.type
_entity.pdbx_description
1 polymer ?
#
loop_
_entity_poly.entity_id
_entity_poly.type
_entity_poly.pdbx_seq_one_letter_code
_entity_poly.pdbx_strand_id
1 'polypeptide(L)'
;MFVKSAASAGLLALAASVSASPVLLKRETAAVASKLVLTPAPSAGTSDSDLALTSQDNFIWSHEDQGIFANMTLTAAKSFRLLNALNFQDVVESVDCTTEDITMKFASASDLQAAQTAWKWVNQQASNTIIYVAEGDACAGDKGRQPFSVESITYDAGSNTALMAATKAQWRDFAQDASIRITGAAPTGNGARSVSKDVSIDIGHDFSGPIYSTTLDGVNLGISCSNCKTQGTVNADITLSLSNGFQASITTQNNLGATFEVSLTAGGSISSPLSTSIPIATVPLAGFSIADVVDIGPQLIIEADATISGFSASATATVGVEASLPDGSGIVLGQSANIQPNIQATGLSMSGSVSVDAKVAPQITLDLAATFLGEGVVGGLVLQAPVLTANFAGAASTAGVTACGNSNAEVSVEVDVGVELDAFGGFGDASEQPNKVTVFSKSETLWKACLVV
;
A
#
# COMPACT_ATOMS: atom_id res chain seq x y z
N MET A 1 35.14 82.20 18.54
CA MET A 1 35.10 80.98 19.38
C MET A 1 34.89 79.80 18.47
N PHE A 2 35.92 78.96 18.32
CA PHE A 2 35.92 77.73 17.52
C PHE A 2 35.53 76.55 18.39
N VAL A 3 34.60 75.68 17.96
CA VAL A 3 34.56 74.22 18.17
C VAL A 3 33.63 73.64 17.07
N LYS A 4 34.15 73.05 15.97
CA LYS A 4 34.37 71.61 15.68
C LYS A 4 33.17 70.66 15.90
N SER A 5 32.70 70.00 14.83
CA SER A 5 32.72 68.52 14.56
C SER A 5 31.60 68.18 13.55
N ALA A 6 31.90 67.88 12.28
CA ALA A 6 32.29 66.58 11.71
C ALA A 6 31.10 65.69 11.28
N ALA A 7 31.15 65.31 10.01
CA ALA A 7 30.17 64.53 9.24
C ALA A 7 30.13 63.05 9.61
N SER A 8 29.05 62.34 9.23
CA SER A 8 29.16 61.06 8.51
C SER A 8 27.80 60.50 8.07
N ALA A 9 27.87 59.82 6.92
CA ALA A 9 26.89 59.11 6.13
C ALA A 9 25.87 58.25 6.90
N GLY A 10 24.58 58.40 6.54
CA GLY A 10 23.56 57.39 6.79
C GLY A 10 23.52 56.40 5.62
N LEU A 11 24.08 55.21 5.84
CA LEU A 11 23.94 54.06 4.94
C LEU A 11 22.56 53.40 5.16
N LEU A 12 21.91 53.05 4.05
CA LEU A 12 20.77 52.13 4.01
C LEU A 12 21.14 50.79 4.69
N ALA A 13 20.23 50.28 5.51
CA ALA A 13 20.14 48.85 5.81
C ALA A 13 18.70 48.39 5.51
N LEU A 14 18.50 47.80 4.33
CA LEU A 14 17.38 46.89 4.11
C LEU A 14 17.66 45.64 4.95
N ALA A 15 16.90 45.43 6.02
CA ALA A 15 16.85 44.15 6.69
C ALA A 15 16.07 43.18 5.79
N ALA A 16 16.81 42.35 5.04
CA ALA A 16 16.24 41.17 4.41
C ALA A 16 15.85 40.19 5.53
N SER A 17 14.55 40.08 5.80
CA SER A 17 13.98 38.97 6.56
C SER A 17 14.21 37.69 5.77
N VAL A 18 15.28 36.98 6.09
CA VAL A 18 15.49 35.60 5.66
C VAL A 18 14.45 34.77 6.42
N SER A 19 13.31 34.49 5.80
CA SER A 19 12.40 33.45 6.25
C SER A 19 13.16 32.12 6.11
N ALA A 20 13.67 31.60 7.23
CA ALA A 20 14.23 30.27 7.27
C ALA A 20 13.09 29.28 6.99
N SER A 21 13.04 28.73 5.78
CA SER A 21 12.14 27.62 5.48
C SER A 21 12.43 26.47 6.44
N PRO A 22 11.40 25.76 6.93
CA PRO A 22 11.62 24.56 7.74
C PRO A 22 12.44 23.55 6.93
N VAL A 23 13.55 23.10 7.49
CA VAL A 23 14.38 22.06 6.87
C VAL A 23 13.71 20.73 7.19
N LEU A 24 12.83 20.27 6.31
CA LEU A 24 12.44 18.87 6.26
C LEU A 24 13.66 18.06 5.82
N LEU A 25 14.28 17.33 6.75
CA LEU A 25 15.28 16.32 6.41
C LEU A 25 14.54 15.16 5.76
N LYS A 26 14.21 15.30 4.47
CA LYS A 26 13.59 14.24 3.67
C LYS A 26 14.56 13.06 3.64
N ARG A 27 14.26 12.01 4.41
CA ARG A 27 15.04 10.79 4.44
C ARG A 27 14.66 9.97 3.20
N GLU A 28 15.51 9.99 2.18
CA GLU A 28 15.45 9.02 1.09
C GLU A 28 15.88 7.67 1.65
N THR A 29 14.92 6.86 2.13
CA THR A 29 15.12 5.42 2.23
C THR A 29 14.96 4.84 0.84
N ALA A 30 16.05 4.90 0.06
CA ALA A 30 16.20 4.21 -1.21
C ALA A 30 16.41 2.71 -0.97
N ALA A 31 15.33 1.99 -0.65
CA ALA A 31 15.19 0.60 -1.04
C ALA A 31 14.09 0.58 -2.11
N VAL A 32 14.47 0.38 -3.37
CA VAL A 32 13.47 0.08 -4.41
C VAL A 32 12.88 -1.26 -4.00
N ALA A 33 11.64 -1.27 -3.53
CA ALA A 33 10.98 -2.51 -3.20
C ALA A 33 10.93 -3.37 -4.47
N SER A 34 11.57 -4.54 -4.40
CA SER A 34 11.60 -5.47 -5.52
C SER A 34 10.18 -5.97 -5.77
N LYS A 35 9.65 -5.68 -6.95
CA LYS A 35 8.34 -6.13 -7.37
C LYS A 35 8.45 -7.54 -7.95
N LEU A 36 7.67 -8.46 -7.40
CA LEU A 36 7.65 -9.84 -7.84
C LEU A 36 6.86 -9.96 -9.15
N VAL A 37 7.49 -10.46 -10.22
CA VAL A 37 6.79 -10.71 -11.48
C VAL A 37 6.30 -12.14 -11.49
N LEU A 38 4.98 -12.34 -11.51
CA LEU A 38 4.39 -13.66 -11.66
C LEU A 38 4.34 -14.04 -13.15
N THR A 39 4.73 -15.28 -13.45
CA THR A 39 4.74 -15.82 -14.81
C THR A 39 3.61 -16.83 -14.99
N PRO A 40 3.14 -17.07 -16.22
CA PRO A 40 2.11 -18.07 -16.49
C PRO A 40 2.47 -19.42 -15.86
N ALA A 41 1.55 -20.00 -15.09
CA ALA A 41 1.75 -21.31 -14.50
C ALA A 41 1.66 -22.40 -15.60
N PRO A 42 2.48 -23.46 -15.55
CA PRO A 42 2.37 -24.56 -16.48
C PRO A 42 0.99 -25.23 -16.39
N SER A 43 0.46 -25.68 -17.52
CA SER A 43 -0.81 -26.41 -17.58
C SER A 43 -0.74 -27.65 -16.68
N ALA A 44 -1.76 -27.86 -15.84
CA ALA A 44 -1.93 -29.08 -15.08
C ALA A 44 -2.38 -30.18 -16.04
N GLY A 45 -1.43 -30.75 -16.79
CA GLY A 45 -1.64 -31.60 -17.95
C GLY A 45 -2.80 -32.59 -17.81
N THR A 46 -3.92 -32.26 -18.43
CA THR A 46 -4.90 -33.23 -18.88
C THR A 46 -4.49 -33.66 -20.28
N SER A 47 -4.40 -34.96 -20.52
CA SER A 47 -3.89 -35.55 -21.77
C SER A 47 -4.83 -35.40 -22.99
N ASP A 48 -5.88 -34.59 -22.87
CA ASP A 48 -6.89 -34.40 -23.90
C ASP A 48 -6.85 -32.94 -24.37
N SER A 49 -6.60 -32.75 -25.67
CA SER A 49 -6.69 -31.46 -26.35
C SER A 49 -8.13 -30.94 -26.32
N ASP A 50 -8.31 -29.69 -25.93
CA ASP A 50 -9.58 -28.98 -26.01
C ASP A 50 -9.48 -27.76 -26.94
N LEU A 51 -10.05 -27.91 -28.14
CA LEU A 51 -10.15 -26.87 -29.16
C LEU A 51 -11.43 -26.01 -28.99
N ALA A 52 -12.24 -26.25 -27.94
CA ALA A 52 -13.51 -25.57 -27.78
C ALA A 52 -13.36 -24.07 -27.53
N LEU A 53 -14.29 -23.31 -28.11
CA LEU A 53 -14.46 -21.89 -27.85
C LEU A 53 -15.32 -21.70 -26.61
N THR A 54 -14.78 -21.06 -25.58
CA THR A 54 -15.48 -20.84 -24.31
C THR A 54 -15.92 -19.38 -24.14
N SER A 55 -16.91 -19.14 -23.27
CA SER A 55 -17.27 -17.78 -22.85
C SER A 55 -16.62 -17.38 -21.53
N GLN A 56 -15.99 -18.33 -20.83
CA GLN A 56 -15.30 -18.12 -19.56
C GLN A 56 -14.10 -19.05 -19.49
N ASP A 57 -12.98 -18.56 -18.96
CA ASP A 57 -11.78 -19.37 -18.73
C ASP A 57 -11.03 -18.90 -17.48
N ASN A 58 -10.11 -19.74 -17.00
CA ASN A 58 -9.24 -19.47 -15.87
C ASN A 58 -7.78 -19.37 -16.32
N PHE A 59 -7.13 -18.29 -15.93
CA PHE A 59 -5.74 -18.03 -16.25
C PHE A 59 -4.93 -17.99 -14.95
N ILE A 60 -3.96 -18.89 -14.83
CA ILE A 60 -3.15 -19.04 -13.62
C ILE A 60 -1.73 -18.52 -13.88
N TRP A 61 -1.22 -17.74 -12.93
CA TRP A 61 0.18 -17.31 -12.84
C TRP A 61 0.75 -17.72 -11.48
N SER A 62 2.05 -17.94 -11.43
CA SER A 62 2.74 -18.28 -10.20
C SER A 62 4.13 -17.65 -10.13
N HIS A 63 4.66 -17.61 -8.92
CA HIS A 63 6.09 -17.44 -8.67
C HIS A 63 6.54 -18.56 -7.73
N GLU A 64 7.06 -19.65 -8.31
CA GLU A 64 7.32 -20.91 -7.59
C GLU A 64 8.21 -20.74 -6.36
N ASP A 65 9.28 -19.95 -6.48
CA ASP A 65 10.21 -19.71 -5.35
C ASP A 65 9.57 -19.00 -4.17
N GLN A 66 8.55 -18.16 -4.42
CA GLN A 66 7.81 -17.44 -3.38
C GLN A 66 6.52 -18.17 -3.02
N GLY A 67 6.14 -19.21 -3.77
CA GLY A 67 4.90 -19.96 -3.58
C GLY A 67 3.65 -19.09 -3.70
N ILE A 68 3.68 -18.05 -4.54
CA ILE A 68 2.55 -17.16 -4.78
C ILE A 68 1.83 -17.61 -6.04
N PHE A 69 0.50 -17.61 -6.00
CA PHE A 69 -0.38 -17.97 -7.11
C PHE A 69 -1.42 -16.89 -7.34
N ALA A 70 -1.71 -16.63 -8.60
CA ALA A 70 -2.79 -15.76 -9.03
C ALA A 70 -3.68 -16.53 -10.00
N ASN A 71 -4.98 -16.60 -9.72
CA ASN A 71 -5.96 -17.20 -10.60
C ASN A 71 -6.96 -16.13 -11.04
N MET A 72 -6.99 -15.83 -12.33
CA MET A 72 -7.97 -14.94 -12.93
C MET A 72 -9.05 -15.75 -13.63
N THR A 73 -10.30 -15.59 -13.19
CA THR A 73 -11.48 -16.01 -13.93
C THR A 73 -11.95 -14.85 -14.80
N LEU A 74 -12.02 -15.05 -16.11
CA LEU A 74 -12.47 -14.04 -17.06
C LEU A 74 -13.69 -14.53 -17.80
N THR A 75 -14.73 -13.69 -17.86
CA THR A 75 -15.93 -13.91 -18.67
C THR A 75 -15.92 -12.97 -19.86
N ALA A 76 -15.92 -13.53 -21.06
CA ALA A 76 -15.90 -12.78 -22.31
C ALA A 76 -17.26 -12.15 -22.59
N ALA A 77 -17.27 -10.93 -23.14
CA ALA A 77 -18.49 -10.30 -23.63
C ALA A 77 -19.09 -11.08 -24.81
N LYS A 78 -20.39 -10.87 -25.05
CA LYS A 78 -21.22 -11.75 -25.91
C LYS A 78 -20.66 -11.99 -27.33
N SER A 79 -20.01 -10.98 -27.92
CA SER A 79 -19.38 -11.02 -29.25
C SER A 79 -18.02 -11.72 -29.29
N PHE A 80 -17.50 -12.13 -28.13
CA PHE A 80 -16.19 -12.75 -28.00
C PHE A 80 -16.28 -14.20 -27.52
N ARG A 81 -15.32 -15.02 -27.93
CA ARG A 81 -15.07 -16.35 -27.35
C ARG A 81 -13.59 -16.52 -27.08
N LEU A 82 -13.25 -17.19 -25.99
CA LEU A 82 -11.88 -17.44 -25.58
C LEU A 82 -11.37 -18.72 -26.24
N LEU A 83 -10.11 -18.70 -26.65
CA LEU A 83 -9.34 -19.84 -27.14
C LEU A 83 -7.97 -19.80 -26.47
N ASN A 84 -7.75 -20.67 -25.50
CA ASN A 84 -6.53 -20.69 -24.70
C ASN A 84 -5.51 -21.69 -25.27
N ALA A 85 -4.34 -21.20 -25.66
CA ALA A 85 -3.29 -22.01 -26.29
C ALA A 85 -2.87 -23.24 -25.46
N LEU A 86 -2.93 -23.16 -24.12
CA LEU A 86 -2.56 -24.28 -23.24
C LEU A 86 -3.47 -25.49 -23.39
N ASN A 87 -4.71 -25.28 -23.82
CA ASN A 87 -5.72 -26.34 -23.85
C ASN A 87 -5.52 -27.30 -25.03
N PHE A 88 -4.79 -26.92 -26.07
CA PHE A 88 -4.64 -27.71 -27.30
C PHE A 88 -3.21 -27.71 -27.87
N GLN A 89 -2.23 -27.40 -27.02
CA GLN A 89 -0.81 -27.37 -27.40
C GLN A 89 -0.26 -28.70 -27.93
N ASP A 90 -0.90 -29.82 -27.59
CA ASP A 90 -0.55 -31.19 -27.99
C ASP A 90 -0.87 -31.50 -29.46
N VAL A 91 -1.81 -30.76 -30.07
CA VAL A 91 -2.21 -30.93 -31.48
C VAL A 91 -1.63 -29.86 -32.41
N VAL A 92 -0.86 -28.92 -31.85
CA VAL A 92 -0.19 -27.83 -32.59
C VAL A 92 1.30 -28.15 -32.73
N GLU A 93 1.79 -28.15 -33.96
CA GLU A 93 3.22 -28.35 -34.27
C GLU A 93 4.02 -27.06 -34.05
N SER A 94 3.49 -25.92 -34.50
CA SER A 94 4.14 -24.62 -34.32
C SER A 94 3.14 -23.47 -34.42
N VAL A 95 3.49 -22.34 -33.78
CA VAL A 95 2.80 -21.06 -33.92
C VAL A 95 3.82 -20.01 -34.34
N ASP A 96 3.49 -19.24 -35.38
CA ASP A 96 4.30 -18.13 -35.88
C ASP A 96 3.52 -16.82 -35.71
N CYS A 97 4.12 -15.89 -34.98
CA CYS A 97 3.61 -14.56 -34.67
C CYS A 97 4.57 -13.45 -35.15
N THR A 98 5.49 -13.77 -36.08
CA THR A 98 6.44 -12.80 -36.64
C THR A 98 5.82 -11.87 -37.68
N THR A 99 4.68 -12.27 -38.24
CA THR A 99 3.86 -11.48 -39.16
C THR A 99 2.79 -10.69 -38.41
N GLU A 100 2.06 -9.80 -39.11
CA GLU A 100 0.91 -9.11 -38.52
C GLU A 100 -0.19 -10.09 -38.06
N ASP A 101 -0.33 -11.22 -38.78
CA ASP A 101 -1.26 -12.32 -38.48
C ASP A 101 -0.59 -13.45 -37.70
N ILE A 102 -1.40 -14.31 -37.08
CA ILE A 102 -0.94 -15.54 -36.40
C ILE A 102 -1.11 -16.74 -37.32
N THR A 103 -0.03 -17.45 -37.59
CA THR A 103 -0.05 -18.71 -38.35
C THR A 103 0.13 -19.88 -37.40
N MET A 104 -0.82 -20.81 -37.41
CA MET A 104 -0.79 -22.02 -36.60
C MET A 104 -0.68 -23.25 -37.49
N LYS A 105 0.31 -24.10 -37.24
CA LYS A 105 0.50 -25.38 -37.93
C LYS A 105 0.07 -26.52 -37.02
N PHE A 106 -0.77 -27.41 -37.53
CA PHE A 106 -1.26 -28.57 -36.79
C PHE A 106 -0.42 -29.82 -37.08
N ALA A 107 -0.33 -30.70 -36.09
CA ALA A 107 0.43 -31.95 -36.19
C ALA A 107 -0.14 -32.90 -37.26
N SER A 108 -1.44 -32.83 -37.54
CA SER A 108 -2.10 -33.66 -38.56
C SER A 108 -3.26 -32.95 -39.26
N ALA A 109 -3.68 -33.50 -40.40
CA ALA A 109 -4.86 -33.03 -41.13
C ALA A 109 -6.17 -33.22 -40.34
N SER A 110 -6.25 -34.26 -39.49
CA SER A 110 -7.40 -34.47 -38.60
C SER A 110 -7.50 -33.38 -37.54
N ASP A 111 -6.37 -32.92 -37.00
CA ASP A 111 -6.35 -31.87 -35.99
C ASP A 111 -6.77 -30.52 -36.60
N LEU A 112 -6.27 -30.20 -37.81
CA LEU A 112 -6.74 -29.04 -38.56
C LEU A 112 -8.25 -29.10 -38.81
N GLN A 113 -8.79 -30.26 -39.19
CA GLN A 113 -10.21 -30.42 -39.45
C GLN A 113 -11.06 -30.26 -38.17
N ALA A 114 -10.57 -30.78 -37.04
CA ALA A 114 -11.19 -30.59 -35.73
C ALA A 114 -11.23 -29.09 -35.36
N ALA A 115 -10.10 -28.39 -35.52
CA ALA A 115 -10.01 -26.95 -35.28
C ALA A 115 -10.92 -26.14 -36.20
N GLN A 116 -10.96 -26.46 -37.50
CA GLN A 116 -11.88 -25.84 -38.45
C GLN A 116 -13.34 -25.99 -38.04
N THR A 117 -13.71 -27.16 -37.52
CA THR A 117 -15.07 -27.44 -37.05
C THR A 117 -15.40 -26.66 -35.77
N ALA A 118 -14.46 -26.64 -34.81
CA ALA A 118 -14.63 -25.96 -33.53
C ALA A 118 -14.68 -24.43 -33.69
N TRP A 119 -13.85 -23.87 -34.57
CA TRP A 119 -13.66 -22.43 -34.71
C TRP A 119 -14.49 -21.79 -35.82
N LYS A 120 -15.30 -22.56 -36.54
CA LYS A 120 -16.18 -22.08 -37.63
C LYS A 120 -17.02 -20.86 -37.25
N TRP A 121 -17.33 -20.69 -35.95
CA TRP A 121 -18.15 -19.61 -35.42
C TRP A 121 -17.59 -18.21 -35.77
N VAL A 122 -16.27 -18.02 -35.76
CA VAL A 122 -15.66 -16.70 -36.03
C VAL A 122 -15.99 -16.18 -37.43
N ASN A 123 -15.99 -17.07 -38.42
CA ASN A 123 -16.28 -16.72 -39.81
C ASN A 123 -17.79 -16.62 -40.12
N GLN A 124 -18.70 -16.89 -39.17
CA GLN A 124 -20.14 -16.87 -39.43
C GLN A 124 -20.73 -15.46 -39.47
N GLN A 125 -20.17 -14.52 -38.70
CA GLN A 125 -20.62 -13.13 -38.65
C GLN A 125 -19.41 -12.23 -38.44
N ALA A 126 -19.40 -11.06 -39.09
CA ALA A 126 -18.29 -10.10 -38.99
C ALA A 126 -18.08 -9.54 -37.56
N SER A 127 -19.07 -9.67 -36.67
CA SER A 127 -18.96 -9.27 -35.26
C SER A 127 -18.48 -10.39 -34.33
N ASN A 128 -18.26 -11.60 -34.83
CA ASN A 128 -17.77 -12.71 -34.02
C ASN A 128 -16.24 -12.63 -33.97
N THR A 129 -15.70 -12.57 -32.75
CA THR A 129 -14.26 -12.46 -32.55
C THR A 129 -13.80 -13.55 -31.59
N ILE A 130 -12.76 -14.29 -31.98
CA ILE A 130 -12.07 -15.19 -31.05
C ILE A 130 -10.99 -14.38 -30.33
N ILE A 131 -10.87 -14.52 -29.03
CA ILE A 131 -9.73 -14.04 -28.26
C ILE A 131 -8.79 -15.23 -28.09
N TYR A 132 -7.77 -15.29 -28.94
CA TYR A 132 -6.70 -16.26 -28.82
C TYR A 132 -5.73 -15.79 -27.73
N VAL A 133 -5.63 -16.54 -26.64
CA VAL A 133 -4.70 -16.25 -25.56
C VAL A 133 -3.43 -17.06 -25.80
N ALA A 134 -2.41 -16.37 -26.28
CA ALA A 134 -1.13 -16.96 -26.61
C ALA A 134 -0.25 -17.12 -25.35
N GLU A 135 0.65 -18.08 -25.40
CA GLU A 135 1.62 -18.40 -24.36
C GLU A 135 3.03 -18.44 -24.91
N GLY A 136 4.00 -18.27 -24.02
CA GLY A 136 5.43 -18.37 -24.34
C GLY A 136 5.96 -17.23 -25.22
N ASP A 137 7.28 -17.24 -25.41
CA ASP A 137 8.00 -16.11 -25.97
C ASP A 137 7.66 -15.83 -27.44
N ALA A 138 7.25 -16.85 -28.20
CA ALA A 138 7.03 -16.76 -29.65
C ALA A 138 5.98 -15.70 -30.04
N CYS A 139 4.92 -15.57 -29.25
CA CYS A 139 3.83 -14.61 -29.51
C CYS A 139 3.67 -13.60 -28.37
N ALA A 140 4.01 -14.01 -27.15
CA ALA A 140 3.69 -13.28 -25.94
C ALA A 140 4.91 -12.49 -25.39
N GLY A 141 6.12 -12.88 -25.81
CA GLY A 141 7.39 -12.26 -25.43
C GLY A 141 7.64 -12.23 -23.93
N ASP A 142 8.48 -11.28 -23.48
CA ASP A 142 8.87 -11.11 -22.07
C ASP A 142 7.69 -10.81 -21.12
N LYS A 143 6.52 -10.49 -21.66
CA LYS A 143 5.30 -10.27 -20.87
C LYS A 143 4.60 -11.58 -20.50
N GLY A 144 5.05 -12.73 -21.02
CA GLY A 144 4.32 -14.00 -20.91
C GLY A 144 2.94 -13.88 -21.55
N ARG A 145 1.94 -14.62 -21.08
CA ARG A 145 0.57 -14.71 -21.65
C ARG A 145 -0.02 -13.40 -22.18
N GLN A 146 -0.43 -13.37 -23.45
CA GLN A 146 -1.04 -12.19 -24.12
C GLN A 146 -2.28 -12.55 -24.96
N PRO A 147 -3.34 -11.72 -24.96
CA PRO A 147 -4.53 -11.93 -25.79
C PRO A 147 -4.41 -11.28 -27.17
N PHE A 148 -4.96 -11.97 -28.18
CA PHE A 148 -5.07 -11.51 -29.55
C PHE A 148 -6.52 -11.63 -30.03
N SER A 149 -7.05 -10.55 -30.59
CA SER A 149 -8.36 -10.53 -31.26
C SER A 149 -8.23 -11.13 -32.64
N VAL A 150 -8.89 -12.25 -32.89
CA VAL A 150 -8.95 -12.97 -34.16
C VAL A 150 -10.31 -12.74 -34.80
N GLU A 151 -10.33 -12.01 -35.92
CA GLU A 151 -11.56 -11.61 -36.61
C GLU A 151 -11.97 -12.60 -37.70
N SER A 152 -11.02 -13.34 -38.26
CA SER A 152 -11.29 -14.39 -39.23
C SER A 152 -10.17 -15.42 -39.26
N ILE A 153 -10.49 -16.62 -39.75
CA ILE A 153 -9.51 -17.70 -39.91
C ILE A 153 -9.64 -18.28 -41.31
N THR A 154 -8.51 -18.39 -42.01
CA THR A 154 -8.40 -19.11 -43.27
C THR A 154 -7.59 -20.39 -43.05
N TYR A 155 -7.91 -21.44 -43.81
CA TYR A 155 -7.33 -22.78 -43.61
C TYR A 155 -6.68 -23.27 -44.90
N ASP A 156 -5.48 -23.81 -44.79
CA ASP A 156 -4.77 -24.50 -45.87
C ASP A 156 -4.55 -25.97 -45.47
N ALA A 157 -5.32 -26.85 -46.10
CA ALA A 157 -5.26 -28.29 -45.87
C ALA A 157 -4.01 -28.94 -46.48
N GLY A 158 -3.33 -28.29 -47.43
CA GLY A 158 -2.10 -28.80 -48.03
C GLY A 158 -0.89 -28.68 -47.09
N SER A 159 -0.88 -27.64 -46.25
CA SER A 159 0.17 -27.37 -45.25
C SER A 159 -0.23 -27.69 -43.82
N ASN A 160 -1.48 -28.12 -43.58
CA ASN A 160 -2.09 -28.27 -42.24
C ASN A 160 -2.03 -26.97 -41.41
N THR A 161 -2.29 -25.82 -42.03
CA THR A 161 -2.18 -24.52 -41.35
C THR A 161 -3.50 -23.77 -41.26
N ALA A 162 -3.70 -23.08 -40.14
CA ALA A 162 -4.69 -22.03 -39.97
C ALA A 162 -4.00 -20.67 -39.91
N LEU A 163 -4.40 -19.74 -40.77
CA LEU A 163 -3.97 -18.34 -40.76
C LEU A 163 -5.08 -17.51 -40.10
N MET A 164 -4.76 -16.93 -38.95
CA MET A 164 -5.67 -16.15 -38.12
C MET A 164 -5.38 -14.66 -38.32
N ALA A 165 -6.37 -13.93 -38.84
CA ALA A 165 -6.31 -12.48 -38.94
C ALA A 165 -6.42 -11.89 -37.53
N ALA A 166 -5.27 -11.50 -36.96
CA ALA A 166 -5.14 -11.31 -35.52
C ALA A 166 -4.49 -9.97 -35.17
N THR A 167 -5.01 -9.29 -34.15
CA THR A 167 -4.39 -8.08 -33.59
C THR A 167 -4.26 -8.19 -32.09
N LYS A 168 -3.16 -7.71 -31.51
CA LYS A 168 -2.98 -7.70 -30.06
C LYS A 168 -4.13 -6.95 -29.37
N ALA A 169 -4.77 -7.58 -28.41
CA ALA A 169 -5.89 -7.04 -27.66
C ALA A 169 -5.47 -6.58 -26.25
N GLN A 170 -6.27 -5.74 -25.60
CA GLN A 170 -6.17 -5.52 -24.16
C GLN A 170 -7.18 -6.42 -23.44
N TRP A 171 -6.79 -6.99 -22.30
CA TRP A 171 -7.64 -7.87 -21.50
C TRP A 171 -9.01 -7.27 -21.17
N ARG A 172 -9.07 -5.95 -20.94
CA ARG A 172 -10.31 -5.26 -20.60
C ARG A 172 -11.27 -5.13 -21.79
N ASP A 173 -10.78 -5.01 -23.02
CA ASP A 173 -11.61 -4.66 -24.18
C ASP A 173 -12.67 -5.73 -24.51
N PHE A 174 -12.41 -6.98 -24.15
CA PHE A 174 -13.29 -8.12 -24.39
C PHE A 174 -13.90 -8.73 -23.12
N ALA A 175 -13.51 -8.26 -21.93
CA ALA A 175 -14.01 -8.76 -20.66
C ALA A 175 -15.40 -8.17 -20.36
N GLN A 176 -16.39 -9.03 -20.20
CA GLN A 176 -17.67 -8.65 -19.58
C GLN A 176 -17.52 -8.54 -18.06
N ASP A 177 -16.81 -9.48 -17.48
CA ASP A 177 -16.43 -9.49 -16.08
C ASP A 177 -15.09 -10.21 -15.93
N ALA A 178 -14.33 -9.85 -14.90
CA ALA A 178 -13.11 -10.53 -14.54
C ALA A 178 -12.92 -10.44 -13.03
N SER A 179 -12.38 -11.51 -12.46
CA SER A 179 -11.94 -11.54 -11.07
C SER A 179 -10.60 -12.25 -10.98
N ILE A 180 -9.66 -11.68 -10.22
CA ILE A 180 -8.38 -12.31 -9.93
C ILE A 180 -8.23 -12.48 -8.42
N ARG A 181 -7.88 -13.70 -8.00
CA ARG A 181 -7.50 -14.01 -6.62
C ARG A 181 -6.02 -14.30 -6.55
N ILE A 182 -5.33 -13.62 -5.64
CA ILE A 182 -3.88 -13.70 -5.44
C ILE A 182 -3.67 -14.16 -4.00
N THR A 183 -3.03 -15.32 -3.86
CA THR A 183 -2.93 -16.02 -2.59
C THR A 183 -1.65 -16.87 -2.54
N GLY A 184 -1.34 -17.33 -1.35
CA GLY A 184 -0.27 -18.29 -1.14
C GLY A 184 -0.60 -19.69 -1.61
N ALA A 185 0.42 -20.50 -1.87
CA ALA A 185 0.25 -21.91 -2.21
C ALA A 185 -0.46 -22.64 -1.07
N ALA A 186 -1.64 -23.20 -1.32
CA ALA A 186 -2.17 -24.23 -0.45
C ALA A 186 -1.26 -25.48 -0.54
N PRO A 187 -1.00 -26.20 0.56
CA PRO A 187 -0.28 -27.46 0.54
C PRO A 187 -0.91 -28.47 -0.43
N THR A 188 -0.34 -28.67 -1.61
CA THR A 188 -0.74 -29.77 -2.49
C THR A 188 0.21 -30.95 -2.31
N GLY A 189 -0.24 -31.95 -1.54
CA GLY A 189 0.33 -33.30 -1.55
C GLY A 189 0.92 -33.80 -0.22
N ASN A 190 0.62 -35.07 0.12
CA ASN A 190 1.14 -35.82 1.28
C ASN A 190 2.64 -36.20 1.15
N GLY A 191 3.45 -35.38 0.48
CA GLY A 191 4.89 -35.57 0.29
C GLY A 191 5.69 -34.58 1.13
N ALA A 192 6.80 -35.03 1.70
CA ALA A 192 7.59 -34.32 2.71
C ALA A 192 7.81 -32.81 2.44
N ARG A 193 7.39 -32.00 3.43
CA ARG A 193 7.56 -30.53 3.57
C ARG A 193 6.84 -29.67 2.52
N SER A 194 5.52 -29.77 2.41
CA SER A 194 4.72 -28.70 1.83
C SER A 194 4.68 -27.50 2.80
N VAL A 195 5.49 -26.48 2.55
CA VAL A 195 5.37 -25.19 3.24
C VAL A 195 4.26 -24.42 2.52
N SER A 196 3.13 -24.18 3.18
CA SER A 196 2.19 -23.13 2.76
C SER A 196 2.99 -21.83 2.75
N LYS A 197 3.19 -21.23 1.58
CA LYS A 197 3.82 -19.92 1.48
C LYS A 197 2.70 -18.94 1.23
N ASP A 198 2.30 -18.23 2.28
CA ASP A 198 1.34 -17.15 2.16
C ASP A 198 1.96 -15.96 1.41
N VAL A 199 1.15 -15.08 0.80
CA VAL A 199 1.65 -13.79 0.28
C VAL A 199 2.06 -12.94 1.48
N SER A 200 3.32 -13.07 1.87
CA SER A 200 3.85 -12.44 3.07
C SER A 200 4.46 -11.09 2.73
N ILE A 201 3.97 -10.04 3.38
CA ILE A 201 4.48 -8.67 3.27
C ILE A 201 5.16 -8.35 4.60
N ASP A 202 6.47 -8.15 4.57
CA ASP A 202 7.24 -7.68 5.71
C ASP A 202 7.01 -6.18 5.88
N ILE A 203 6.57 -5.78 7.07
CA ILE A 203 6.33 -4.37 7.43
C ILE A 203 7.49 -3.85 8.30
N GLY A 204 8.49 -4.67 8.60
CA GLY A 204 9.63 -4.35 9.45
C GLY A 204 10.50 -3.22 8.91
N HIS A 205 10.43 -2.05 9.53
CA HIS A 205 11.25 -0.90 9.17
C HIS A 205 11.66 -0.08 10.40
N ASP A 206 12.92 0.34 10.46
CA ASP A 206 13.42 1.28 11.47
C ASP A 206 13.57 2.67 10.82
N PHE A 207 12.83 3.63 11.37
CA PHE A 207 12.82 5.03 10.95
C PHE A 207 13.22 5.97 12.10
N SER A 208 13.92 5.45 13.11
CA SER A 208 14.49 6.23 14.21
C SER A 208 15.46 7.30 13.70
N GLY A 209 15.39 8.49 14.29
CA GLY A 209 16.22 9.64 13.98
C GLY A 209 15.50 10.98 14.20
N PRO A 210 16.18 12.11 13.89
CA PRO A 210 15.52 13.41 13.82
C PRO A 210 14.44 13.41 12.74
N ILE A 211 13.23 13.87 13.06
CA ILE A 211 12.07 13.91 12.15
C ILE A 211 11.91 15.31 11.58
N TYR A 212 11.96 16.32 12.45
CA TYR A 212 11.68 17.70 12.09
C TYR A 212 12.50 18.65 12.95
N SER A 213 13.05 19.70 12.35
CA SER A 213 13.66 20.79 13.10
C SER A 213 13.47 22.11 12.38
N THR A 214 12.98 23.11 13.10
CA THR A 214 12.74 24.44 12.56
C THR A 214 12.91 25.52 13.62
N THR A 215 13.12 26.75 13.17
CA THR A 215 13.02 27.94 14.00
C THR A 215 11.85 28.77 13.50
N LEU A 216 10.79 28.89 14.29
CA LEU A 216 9.60 29.68 13.98
C LEU A 216 9.49 30.83 14.98
N ASP A 217 9.49 32.07 14.51
CA ASP A 217 9.38 33.28 15.35
C ASP A 217 10.35 33.32 16.56
N GLY A 218 11.59 32.85 16.35
CA GLY A 218 12.62 32.78 17.40
C GLY A 218 12.50 31.58 18.34
N VAL A 219 11.58 30.66 18.07
CA VAL A 219 11.39 29.41 18.80
C VAL A 219 12.01 28.24 18.04
N ASN A 220 12.92 27.52 18.69
CA ASN A 220 13.49 26.30 18.16
C ASN A 220 12.57 25.13 18.50
N LEU A 221 12.03 24.49 17.48
CA LEU A 221 11.24 23.26 17.58
C LEU A 221 12.04 22.11 16.99
N GLY A 222 12.15 21.02 17.72
CA GLY A 222 12.77 19.78 17.26
C GLY A 222 11.90 18.60 17.63
N ILE A 223 11.58 17.75 16.65
CA ILE A 223 10.92 16.47 16.84
C ILE A 223 11.91 15.41 16.41
N SER A 224 12.13 14.44 17.28
CA SER A 224 12.97 13.28 17.02
C SER A 224 12.26 12.03 17.46
N CYS A 225 12.64 10.89 16.89
CA CYS A 225 12.22 9.61 17.40
C CYS A 225 13.44 8.73 17.69
N SER A 226 13.65 8.42 18.95
CA SER A 226 14.80 7.62 19.42
C SER A 226 14.64 6.13 19.13
N ASN A 227 13.40 5.64 19.08
CA ASN A 227 13.05 4.27 18.77
C ASN A 227 11.71 4.23 18.04
N CYS A 228 11.78 4.37 16.72
CA CYS A 228 10.65 4.38 15.81
C CYS A 228 10.79 3.25 14.82
N LYS A 229 9.96 2.22 14.97
CA LYS A 229 10.02 1.05 14.11
C LYS A 229 8.66 0.40 13.95
N THR A 230 8.47 -0.24 12.82
CA THR A 230 7.45 -1.25 12.58
C THR A 230 8.10 -2.63 12.57
N GLN A 231 7.32 -3.67 12.85
CA GLN A 231 7.79 -5.06 12.86
C GLN A 231 6.66 -6.02 12.49
N GLY A 232 7.05 -7.25 12.14
CA GLY A 232 6.14 -8.33 11.83
C GLY A 232 5.76 -8.38 10.36
N THR A 233 4.96 -9.39 10.03
CA THR A 233 4.58 -9.73 8.66
C THR A 233 3.08 -9.85 8.55
N VAL A 234 2.53 -9.50 7.40
CA VAL A 234 1.12 -9.76 7.09
C VAL A 234 0.99 -10.73 5.94
N ASN A 235 0.06 -11.66 6.06
CA ASN A 235 -0.28 -12.59 5.01
C ASN A 235 -1.56 -12.15 4.34
N ALA A 236 -1.50 -11.89 3.04
CA ALA A 236 -2.60 -11.34 2.27
C ALA A 236 -3.27 -12.40 1.39
N ASP A 237 -4.60 -12.37 1.34
CA ASP A 237 -5.42 -12.99 0.30
C ASP A 237 -6.22 -11.87 -0.37
N ILE A 238 -5.91 -11.62 -1.63
CA ILE A 238 -6.39 -10.44 -2.36
C ILE A 238 -7.27 -10.91 -3.51
N THR A 239 -8.49 -10.40 -3.58
CA THR A 239 -9.42 -10.61 -4.68
C THR A 239 -9.79 -9.26 -5.30
N LEU A 240 -9.47 -9.09 -6.58
CA LEU A 240 -9.90 -7.93 -7.38
C LEU A 240 -10.98 -8.39 -8.34
N SER A 241 -12.06 -7.64 -8.48
CA SER A 241 -13.17 -7.94 -9.38
C SER A 241 -13.67 -6.68 -10.08
N LEU A 242 -13.96 -6.78 -11.38
CA LEU A 242 -14.56 -5.67 -12.12
C LEU A 242 -15.99 -5.37 -11.65
N SER A 243 -16.77 -6.42 -11.35
CA SER A 243 -18.17 -6.30 -10.92
C SER A 243 -18.32 -6.03 -9.42
N ASN A 244 -17.47 -6.64 -8.58
CA ASN A 244 -17.61 -6.59 -7.12
C ASN A 244 -16.56 -5.70 -6.43
N GLY A 245 -15.65 -5.10 -7.19
CA GLY A 245 -14.60 -4.22 -6.68
C GLY A 245 -13.48 -4.99 -5.96
N PHE A 246 -12.95 -4.38 -4.91
CA PHE A 246 -11.77 -4.86 -4.19
C PHE A 246 -12.15 -5.51 -2.86
N GLN A 247 -11.61 -6.70 -2.62
CA GLN A 247 -11.63 -7.36 -1.33
C GLN A 247 -10.23 -7.87 -1.02
N ALA A 248 -9.71 -7.52 0.15
CA ALA A 248 -8.51 -8.17 0.67
C ALA A 248 -8.75 -8.61 2.11
N SER A 249 -8.20 -9.76 2.44
CA SER A 249 -8.07 -10.22 3.81
C SER A 249 -6.61 -10.33 4.18
N ILE A 250 -6.30 -9.93 5.40
CA ILE A 250 -4.96 -9.88 5.95
C ILE A 250 -4.97 -10.67 7.25
N THR A 251 -3.97 -11.52 7.43
CA THR A 251 -3.72 -12.21 8.70
C THR A 251 -2.36 -11.79 9.24
N THR A 252 -2.31 -11.38 10.50
CA THR A 252 -1.06 -10.98 11.16
C THR A 252 -0.18 -12.20 11.48
N GLN A 253 1.14 -12.04 11.35
CA GLN A 253 2.15 -13.01 11.76
C GLN A 253 3.39 -12.30 12.31
N ASN A 254 4.21 -13.04 13.07
CA ASN A 254 5.49 -12.57 13.60
C ASN A 254 5.35 -11.30 14.47
N ASN A 255 4.26 -11.21 15.24
CA ASN A 255 3.90 -10.11 16.12
C ASN A 255 3.91 -8.76 15.40
N LEU A 256 2.96 -8.59 14.48
CA LEU A 256 2.74 -7.32 13.80
C LEU A 256 2.58 -6.19 14.83
N GLY A 257 3.40 -5.15 14.70
CA GLY A 257 3.36 -4.05 15.65
C GLY A 257 4.20 -2.86 15.23
N ALA A 258 4.10 -1.81 16.02
CA ALA A 258 4.87 -0.59 15.86
C ALA A 258 5.27 -0.03 17.23
N THR A 259 6.48 0.53 17.28
CA THR A 259 7.03 1.22 18.44
C THR A 259 7.36 2.66 18.03
N PHE A 260 6.94 3.62 18.84
CA PHE A 260 7.21 5.05 18.66
C PHE A 260 7.71 5.65 19.96
N GLU A 261 8.97 6.06 20.00
CA GLU A 261 9.54 6.84 21.10
C GLU A 261 9.88 8.25 20.62
N VAL A 262 8.90 9.15 20.70
CA VAL A 262 8.97 10.51 20.17
C VAL A 262 9.45 11.46 21.25
N SER A 263 10.45 12.27 20.92
CA SER A 263 10.93 13.38 21.75
C SER A 263 10.67 14.71 21.06
N LEU A 264 9.92 15.57 21.76
CA LEU A 264 9.64 16.95 21.40
C LEU A 264 10.54 17.87 22.22
N THR A 265 11.28 18.73 21.53
CA THR A 265 12.10 19.79 22.10
C THR A 265 11.58 21.12 21.62
N ALA A 266 11.36 22.04 22.54
CA ALA A 266 10.86 23.36 22.24
C ALA A 266 11.64 24.39 23.06
N GLY A 267 12.05 25.50 22.46
CA GLY A 267 12.77 26.56 23.17
C GLY A 267 12.46 27.94 22.63
N GLY A 268 11.85 28.80 23.45
CA GLY A 268 11.51 30.18 23.08
C GLY A 268 10.14 30.61 23.62
N SER A 269 9.51 31.60 22.98
CA SER A 269 8.15 32.02 23.28
C SER A 269 7.28 32.07 22.03
N ILE A 270 6.21 31.26 21.99
CA ILE A 270 5.16 31.28 20.96
C ILE A 270 3.91 31.94 21.55
N SER A 271 3.38 32.98 20.92
CA SER A 271 2.12 33.62 21.34
C SER A 271 0.88 33.10 20.61
N SER A 272 1.05 32.43 19.45
CA SER A 272 -0.05 31.93 18.62
C SER A 272 0.04 30.41 18.46
N PRO A 273 -1.08 29.66 18.53
CA PRO A 273 -1.06 28.20 18.38
C PRO A 273 -0.40 27.77 17.06
N LEU A 274 0.43 26.74 17.12
CA LEU A 274 1.02 26.10 15.95
C LEU A 274 0.24 24.81 15.65
N SER A 275 -0.09 24.59 14.38
CA SER A 275 -0.64 23.33 13.87
C SER A 275 0.06 22.99 12.57
N THR A 276 0.62 21.78 12.47
CA THR A 276 1.34 21.33 11.29
C THR A 276 1.19 19.83 11.11
N SER A 277 1.13 19.39 9.85
CA SER A 277 1.31 17.98 9.48
C SER A 277 2.75 17.77 9.04
N ILE A 278 3.34 16.66 9.45
CA ILE A 278 4.75 16.36 9.29
C ILE A 278 4.88 15.02 8.57
N PRO A 279 5.27 14.99 7.29
CA PRO A 279 5.59 13.74 6.61
C PRO A 279 6.89 13.18 7.20
N ILE A 280 6.85 11.93 7.69
CA ILE A 280 7.99 11.28 8.35
C ILE A 280 8.69 10.37 7.35
N ALA A 281 7.95 9.43 6.75
CA ALA A 281 8.50 8.47 5.80
C ALA A 281 7.43 7.94 4.85
N THR A 282 7.86 7.58 3.64
CA THR A 282 7.09 6.75 2.72
C THR A 282 8.00 5.62 2.30
N VAL A 283 7.63 4.40 2.66
CA VAL A 283 8.43 3.20 2.42
C VAL A 283 7.68 2.32 1.43
N PRO A 284 8.17 2.16 0.19
CA PRO A 284 7.59 1.20 -0.71
C PRO A 284 7.84 -0.21 -0.15
N LEU A 285 6.81 -1.05 -0.16
CA LEU A 285 6.89 -2.45 0.26
C LEU A 285 6.89 -3.36 -0.98
N ALA A 286 7.29 -4.62 -0.79
CA ALA A 286 7.38 -5.58 -1.90
C ALA A 286 6.00 -5.78 -2.56
N GLY A 287 5.89 -5.35 -3.81
CA GLY A 287 4.70 -5.53 -4.63
C GLY A 287 4.76 -6.76 -5.52
N PHE A 288 3.73 -6.93 -6.32
CA PHE A 288 3.69 -7.99 -7.33
C PHE A 288 2.98 -7.51 -8.59
N SER A 289 3.32 -8.12 -9.72
CA SER A 289 2.68 -7.83 -11.00
C SER A 289 2.55 -9.04 -11.89
N ILE A 290 1.51 -9.00 -12.70
CA ILE A 290 1.31 -9.81 -13.89
C ILE A 290 1.18 -8.83 -15.05
N ALA A 291 2.03 -8.96 -16.06
CA ALA A 291 2.08 -8.02 -17.17
C ALA A 291 0.70 -7.83 -17.82
N ASP A 292 0.31 -6.56 -17.99
CA ASP A 292 -0.96 -6.11 -18.59
C ASP A 292 -2.25 -6.64 -17.90
N VAL A 293 -2.14 -7.32 -16.74
CA VAL A 293 -3.29 -7.88 -15.99
C VAL A 293 -3.44 -7.21 -14.63
N VAL A 294 -2.43 -7.28 -13.77
CA VAL A 294 -2.49 -6.73 -12.42
C VAL A 294 -1.16 -6.14 -11.99
N ASP A 295 -1.22 -5.03 -11.29
CA ASP A 295 -0.11 -4.37 -10.62
C ASP A 295 -0.51 -4.06 -9.18
N ILE A 296 0.22 -4.56 -8.18
CA ILE A 296 -0.01 -4.22 -6.77
C ILE A 296 1.28 -3.66 -6.18
N GLY A 297 1.18 -2.45 -5.62
CA GLY A 297 2.27 -1.71 -4.98
C GLY A 297 1.88 -1.31 -3.56
N PRO A 298 2.18 -2.14 -2.54
CA PRO A 298 1.98 -1.76 -1.15
C PRO A 298 2.98 -0.68 -0.73
N GLN A 299 2.55 0.26 0.11
CA GLN A 299 3.41 1.26 0.71
C GLN A 299 3.05 1.49 2.19
N LEU A 300 4.07 1.80 2.98
CA LEU A 300 3.92 2.24 4.35
C LEU A 300 4.16 3.75 4.40
N ILE A 301 3.12 4.51 4.72
CA ILE A 301 3.17 5.97 4.85
C ILE A 301 3.14 6.29 6.34
N ILE A 302 4.06 7.15 6.79
CA ILE A 302 4.17 7.58 8.17
C ILE A 302 4.16 9.10 8.17
N GLU A 303 3.20 9.67 8.87
CA GLU A 303 3.03 11.10 9.07
C GLU A 303 2.67 11.39 10.52
N ALA A 304 2.77 12.65 10.94
CA ALA A 304 2.33 13.05 12.26
C ALA A 304 1.71 14.44 12.23
N ASP A 305 0.56 14.57 12.89
CA ASP A 305 -0.04 15.86 13.15
C ASP A 305 0.41 16.35 14.52
N ALA A 306 0.94 17.57 14.55
CA ALA A 306 1.38 18.22 15.78
C ALA A 306 0.64 19.54 15.97
N THR A 307 0.11 19.75 17.17
CA THR A 307 -0.45 21.02 17.60
C THR A 307 0.11 21.43 18.94
N ILE A 308 0.50 22.68 19.09
CA ILE A 308 1.08 23.21 20.34
C ILE A 308 0.43 24.58 20.61
N SER A 309 -0.12 24.75 21.81
CA SER A 309 -0.58 26.06 22.27
C SER A 309 0.58 27.03 22.46
N GLY A 310 0.31 28.33 22.50
CA GLY A 310 1.34 29.30 22.86
C GLY A 310 2.02 28.96 24.19
N PHE A 311 3.33 29.19 24.29
CA PHE A 311 4.14 28.92 25.47
C PHE A 311 5.32 29.87 25.61
N SER A 312 5.94 29.96 26.78
CA SER A 312 7.14 30.77 27.00
C SER A 312 8.13 30.05 27.94
N ALA A 313 9.06 29.26 27.38
CA ALA A 313 10.16 28.58 28.10
C ALA A 313 10.89 27.59 27.16
N SER A 314 11.88 26.86 27.67
CA SER A 314 12.39 25.64 27.05
C SER A 314 11.79 24.40 27.72
N ALA A 315 11.30 23.46 26.94
CA ALA A 315 10.78 22.19 27.41
C ALA A 315 11.25 21.04 26.51
N THR A 316 11.52 19.90 27.14
CA THR A 316 11.71 18.63 26.45
C THR A 316 10.73 17.63 27.02
N ALA A 317 9.96 16.98 26.15
CA ALA A 317 9.06 15.89 26.50
C ALA A 317 9.39 14.68 25.63
N THR A 318 9.52 13.51 26.25
CA THR A 318 9.69 12.24 25.54
C THR A 318 8.58 11.30 25.96
N VAL A 319 7.98 10.64 24.96
CA VAL A 319 6.92 9.67 25.14
C VAL A 319 7.15 8.49 24.20
N GLY A 320 7.10 7.28 24.77
CA GLY A 320 7.12 6.02 24.05
C GLY A 320 5.77 5.32 24.08
N VAL A 321 5.40 4.70 22.97
CA VAL A 321 4.28 3.75 22.88
C VAL A 321 4.66 2.59 21.98
N GLU A 322 4.23 1.41 22.40
CA GLU A 322 4.28 0.18 21.62
C GLU A 322 2.86 -0.32 21.42
N ALA A 323 2.49 -0.58 20.17
CA ALA A 323 1.23 -1.20 19.80
C ALA A 323 1.52 -2.49 19.02
N SER A 324 0.87 -3.58 19.40
CA SER A 324 1.01 -4.87 18.71
C SER A 324 -0.34 -5.53 18.52
N LEU A 325 -0.49 -6.28 17.43
CA LEU A 325 -1.64 -7.11 17.15
C LEU A 325 -1.25 -8.57 17.41
N PRO A 326 -2.10 -9.38 18.06
CA PRO A 326 -1.85 -10.81 18.23
C PRO A 326 -1.69 -11.50 16.88
N ASP A 327 -0.82 -12.50 16.80
CA ASP A 327 -0.70 -13.37 15.61
C ASP A 327 -2.02 -14.07 15.30
N GLY A 328 -2.33 -14.22 14.01
CA GLY A 328 -3.59 -14.80 13.55
C GLY A 328 -4.78 -13.84 13.57
N SER A 329 -4.58 -12.56 13.86
CA SER A 329 -5.64 -11.54 13.77
C SER A 329 -6.03 -11.37 12.30
N GLY A 330 -7.25 -11.77 11.96
CA GLY A 330 -7.82 -11.64 10.62
C GLY A 330 -8.53 -10.31 10.43
N ILE A 331 -8.14 -9.57 9.39
CA ILE A 331 -8.73 -8.30 9.00
C ILE A 331 -9.24 -8.43 7.58
N VAL A 332 -10.50 -8.08 7.34
CA VAL A 332 -11.03 -7.96 5.98
C VAL A 332 -11.27 -6.49 5.70
N LEU A 333 -10.64 -5.96 4.66
CA LEU A 333 -10.74 -4.53 4.32
C LEU A 333 -12.21 -4.16 4.04
N GLY A 334 -12.64 -3.02 4.58
CA GLY A 334 -14.03 -2.54 4.49
C GLY A 334 -15.02 -3.26 5.41
N GLN A 335 -14.56 -4.15 6.30
CA GLN A 335 -15.39 -4.80 7.31
C GLN A 335 -14.88 -4.52 8.73
N SER A 336 -15.79 -4.49 9.70
CA SER A 336 -15.40 -4.47 11.11
C SER A 336 -14.72 -5.79 11.49
N ALA A 337 -13.58 -5.71 12.18
CA ALA A 337 -12.90 -6.86 12.74
C ALA A 337 -12.83 -6.72 14.27
N ASN A 338 -13.04 -7.82 14.99
CA ASN A 338 -12.90 -7.83 16.45
C ASN A 338 -11.46 -8.16 16.83
N ILE A 339 -10.59 -7.15 16.80
CA ILE A 339 -9.17 -7.29 17.11
C ILE A 339 -8.87 -6.60 18.43
N GLN A 340 -8.01 -7.21 19.25
CA GLN A 340 -7.57 -6.67 20.53
C GLN A 340 -6.08 -6.35 20.47
N PRO A 341 -5.70 -5.12 20.08
CA PRO A 341 -4.30 -4.72 20.13
C PRO A 341 -3.81 -4.65 21.59
N ASN A 342 -2.57 -5.05 21.81
CA ASN A 342 -1.85 -4.79 23.05
C ASN A 342 -1.12 -3.44 22.91
N ILE A 343 -1.44 -2.51 23.80
CA ILE A 343 -0.89 -1.16 23.80
C ILE A 343 -0.18 -0.96 25.13
N GLN A 344 1.09 -0.56 25.07
CA GLN A 344 1.90 -0.27 26.23
C GLN A 344 2.61 1.06 26.03
N ALA A 345 2.48 1.97 26.99
CA ALA A 345 3.32 3.15 27.01
C ALA A 345 4.67 2.82 27.62
N THR A 346 5.71 3.34 26.98
CA THR A 346 7.11 3.21 27.38
C THR A 346 7.67 4.62 27.58
N GLY A 347 8.55 4.83 28.56
CA GLY A 347 9.32 6.07 28.71
C GLY A 347 8.51 7.39 28.65
N LEU A 348 7.96 7.85 29.78
CA LEU A 348 7.53 9.23 29.93
C LEU A 348 8.64 10.00 30.65
N SER A 349 9.13 11.08 30.02
CA SER A 349 9.98 12.03 30.72
C SER A 349 9.68 13.46 30.27
N MET A 350 9.80 14.39 31.20
CA MET A 350 9.67 15.80 30.93
C MET A 350 10.70 16.59 31.72
N SER A 351 11.21 17.65 31.11
CA SER A 351 11.97 18.69 31.81
C SER A 351 11.51 20.08 31.34
N GLY A 352 11.38 21.02 32.29
CA GLY A 352 10.97 22.41 32.04
C GLY A 352 9.81 22.87 32.94
N SER A 353 9.53 24.18 32.94
CA SER A 353 8.43 24.81 33.68
C SER A 353 7.53 25.59 32.71
N VAL A 354 6.34 25.06 32.39
CA VAL A 354 5.46 25.69 31.39
C VAL A 354 3.97 25.40 31.66
N SER A 355 3.11 26.33 31.22
CA SER A 355 1.72 26.03 30.89
C SER A 355 1.63 25.84 29.38
N VAL A 356 1.38 24.61 28.93
CA VAL A 356 1.37 24.17 27.52
C VAL A 356 0.26 23.15 27.34
N ASP A 357 -0.50 23.29 26.27
CA ASP A 357 -1.34 22.23 25.74
C ASP A 357 -0.69 21.76 24.43
N ALA A 358 -0.22 20.51 24.40
CA ALA A 358 0.40 19.93 23.23
C ALA A 358 -0.32 18.64 22.82
N LYS A 359 -0.51 18.46 21.52
CA LYS A 359 -0.98 17.22 20.93
C LYS A 359 -0.05 16.78 19.81
N VAL A 360 0.29 15.50 19.82
CA VAL A 360 1.04 14.83 18.75
C VAL A 360 0.30 13.56 18.42
N ALA A 361 -0.05 13.37 17.15
CA ALA A 361 -0.77 12.22 16.65
C ALA A 361 -0.01 11.65 15.43
N PRO A 362 0.90 10.69 15.61
CA PRO A 362 1.46 9.95 14.51
C PRO A 362 0.40 9.03 13.90
N GLN A 363 0.43 8.96 12.58
CA GLN A 363 -0.43 8.16 11.73
C GLN A 363 0.44 7.27 10.84
N ILE A 364 0.21 5.97 10.90
CA ILE A 364 0.82 4.97 10.04
C ILE A 364 -0.27 4.44 9.11
N THR A 365 -0.03 4.51 7.82
CA THR A 365 -0.93 3.98 6.81
C THR A 365 -0.23 2.85 6.05
N LEU A 366 -0.75 1.64 6.15
CA LEU A 366 -0.45 0.58 5.19
C LEU A 366 -1.45 0.71 4.04
N ASP A 367 -0.97 1.24 2.91
CA ASP A 367 -1.77 1.47 1.72
C ASP A 367 -1.44 0.42 0.66
N LEU A 368 -2.48 -0.18 0.07
CA LEU A 368 -2.40 -1.13 -1.02
C LEU A 368 -3.02 -0.46 -2.26
N ALA A 369 -2.16 0.07 -3.13
CA ALA A 369 -2.59 0.51 -4.45
C ALA A 369 -2.49 -0.66 -5.43
N ALA A 370 -3.57 -0.90 -6.18
CA ALA A 370 -3.60 -1.91 -7.22
C ALA A 370 -4.20 -1.37 -8.52
N THR A 371 -3.73 -1.88 -9.65
CA THR A 371 -4.36 -1.70 -10.96
C THR A 371 -4.78 -3.06 -11.48
N PHE A 372 -6.04 -3.25 -11.84
CA PHE A 372 -6.56 -4.49 -12.42
C PHE A 372 -7.21 -4.23 -13.77
N LEU A 373 -6.65 -4.83 -14.82
CA LEU A 373 -7.04 -4.62 -16.21
C LEU A 373 -7.14 -3.12 -16.58
N GLY A 374 -6.23 -2.31 -16.02
CA GLY A 374 -6.17 -0.85 -16.22
C GLY A 374 -7.00 -0.01 -15.25
N GLU A 375 -7.82 -0.61 -14.38
CA GLU A 375 -8.60 0.13 -13.38
C GLU A 375 -7.85 0.24 -12.05
N GLY A 376 -7.75 1.45 -11.51
CA GLY A 376 -7.12 1.71 -10.22
C GLY A 376 -8.05 1.39 -9.05
N VAL A 377 -7.52 0.74 -8.02
CA VAL A 377 -8.23 0.45 -6.78
C VAL A 377 -7.29 0.58 -5.58
N VAL A 378 -7.81 1.06 -4.45
CA VAL A 378 -7.02 1.31 -3.25
C VAL A 378 -7.70 0.69 -2.04
N GLY A 379 -6.89 0.32 -1.05
CA GLY A 379 -7.39 -0.03 0.28
C GLY A 379 -6.26 -0.25 1.25
N GLY A 380 -6.56 -0.20 2.54
CA GLY A 380 -5.50 -0.19 3.52
C GLY A 380 -5.97 -0.10 4.96
N LEU A 381 -4.98 0.05 5.83
CA LEU A 381 -5.15 0.20 7.28
C LEU A 381 -4.49 1.50 7.72
N VAL A 382 -5.16 2.25 8.58
CA VAL A 382 -4.64 3.48 9.18
C VAL A 382 -4.58 3.29 10.68
N LEU A 383 -3.38 3.28 11.24
CA LEU A 383 -3.16 3.24 12.68
C LEU A 383 -2.75 4.64 13.15
N GLN A 384 -3.60 5.27 13.94
CA GLN A 384 -3.26 6.48 14.70
C GLN A 384 -2.86 6.06 16.10
N ALA A 385 -1.56 6.02 16.38
CA ALA A 385 -1.05 5.55 17.67
C ALA A 385 0.37 6.05 17.94
N PRO A 386 0.65 6.75 19.06
CA PRO A 386 -0.31 7.25 20.05
C PRO A 386 -0.81 8.66 19.76
N VAL A 387 -2.12 8.92 19.94
CA VAL A 387 -2.63 10.29 20.07
C VAL A 387 -2.27 10.78 21.46
N LEU A 388 -1.19 11.54 21.55
CA LEU A 388 -0.71 12.13 22.79
C LEU A 388 -1.40 13.47 22.98
N THR A 389 -2.04 13.64 24.13
CA THR A 389 -2.48 14.96 24.60
C THR A 389 -1.82 15.20 25.94
N ALA A 390 -1.01 16.26 26.03
CA ALA A 390 -0.31 16.65 27.24
C ALA A 390 -0.76 18.04 27.65
N ASN A 391 -1.42 18.12 28.80
CA ASN A 391 -1.93 19.36 29.37
C ASN A 391 -1.08 19.72 30.59
N PHE A 392 -0.37 20.84 30.50
CA PHE A 392 0.46 21.38 31.56
C PHE A 392 -0.20 22.65 32.09
N ALA A 393 -0.59 22.65 33.36
CA ALA A 393 -1.13 23.84 34.01
C ALA A 393 -0.19 24.32 35.12
N GLY A 394 0.30 25.54 34.96
CA GLY A 394 1.17 26.16 35.95
C GLY A 394 0.48 26.34 37.31
N ALA A 395 1.25 26.30 38.40
CA ALA A 395 0.78 26.47 39.79
C ALA A 395 -0.09 27.73 40.02
N ALA A 396 0.14 28.78 39.23
CA ALA A 396 -0.59 30.05 39.31
C ALA A 396 -1.85 30.12 38.43
N SER A 397 -2.11 29.11 37.60
CA SER A 397 -3.30 29.07 36.74
C SER A 397 -4.53 28.53 37.50
N THR A 398 -5.73 28.95 37.12
CA THR A 398 -6.98 28.43 37.72
C THR A 398 -7.11 26.91 37.54
N ALA A 399 -6.61 26.38 36.42
CA ALA A 399 -6.54 24.94 36.16
C ALA A 399 -5.55 24.22 37.09
N GLY A 400 -4.32 24.72 37.24
CA GLY A 400 -3.32 24.14 38.14
C GLY A 400 -3.71 24.21 39.62
N VAL A 401 -4.34 25.32 40.05
CA VAL A 401 -4.91 25.46 41.40
C VAL A 401 -6.02 24.45 41.68
N THR A 402 -6.88 24.19 40.69
CA THR A 402 -7.97 23.21 40.80
C THR A 402 -7.43 21.78 40.81
N ALA A 403 -6.37 21.50 40.04
CA ALA A 403 -5.79 20.16 39.91
C ALA A 403 -4.85 19.77 41.07
N CYS A 404 -4.07 20.71 41.62
CA CYS A 404 -3.05 20.44 42.65
C CYS A 404 -3.33 21.05 44.02
N GLY A 405 -4.36 21.88 44.15
CA GLY A 405 -4.78 22.44 45.44
C GLY A 405 -3.85 23.52 45.97
N ASN A 406 -4.03 24.76 45.52
CA ASN A 406 -3.48 26.02 46.08
C ASN A 406 -1.99 26.04 46.51
N SER A 407 -1.15 25.12 46.01
CA SER A 407 0.28 25.08 46.30
C SER A 407 1.04 25.81 45.20
N ASN A 408 1.72 26.91 45.55
CA ASN A 408 2.35 27.83 44.59
C ASN A 408 3.56 27.25 43.84
N ALA A 409 3.91 25.98 44.08
CA ALA A 409 5.08 25.30 43.51
C ALA A 409 4.73 24.05 42.69
N GLU A 410 3.45 23.74 42.46
CA GLU A 410 3.01 22.49 41.84
C GLU A 410 2.45 22.70 40.44
N VAL A 411 2.96 21.95 39.45
CA VAL A 411 2.42 21.90 38.09
C VAL A 411 1.58 20.63 37.94
N SER A 412 0.33 20.80 37.51
CA SER A 412 -0.50 19.65 37.15
C SER A 412 -0.14 19.19 35.75
N VAL A 413 0.06 17.90 35.61
CA VAL A 413 0.33 17.28 34.32
C VAL A 413 -0.66 16.14 34.11
N GLU A 414 -1.28 16.12 32.94
CA GLU A 414 -2.19 15.07 32.49
C GLU A 414 -1.76 14.63 31.10
N VAL A 415 -1.53 13.33 30.94
CA VAL A 415 -1.13 12.70 29.68
C VAL A 415 -2.15 11.64 29.33
N ASP A 416 -2.88 11.90 28.26
CA ASP A 416 -3.81 10.96 27.64
C ASP A 416 -3.18 10.31 26.43
N VAL A 417 -3.45 9.01 26.26
CA VAL A 417 -3.04 8.24 25.09
C VAL A 417 -4.26 7.63 24.42
N GLY A 418 -4.45 7.96 23.15
CA GLY A 418 -5.41 7.32 22.25
C GLY A 418 -4.73 6.41 21.24
N VAL A 419 -5.43 5.35 20.84
CA VAL A 419 -5.10 4.52 19.69
C VAL A 419 -6.36 4.27 18.88
N GLU A 420 -6.29 4.50 17.58
CA GLU A 420 -7.37 4.25 16.64
C GLU A 420 -6.82 3.46 15.44
N LEU A 421 -7.55 2.44 15.03
CA LEU A 421 -7.28 1.65 13.83
C LEU A 421 -8.51 1.76 12.92
N ASP A 422 -8.30 2.29 11.73
CA ASP A 422 -9.28 2.33 10.66
C ASP A 422 -8.89 1.37 9.54
N ALA A 423 -9.89 0.89 8.79
CA ALA A 423 -9.72 0.21 7.53
C ALA A 423 -10.47 0.96 6.42
N PHE A 424 -9.92 1.00 5.22
CA PHE A 424 -10.56 1.62 4.06
C PHE A 424 -10.38 0.77 2.81
N GLY A 425 -11.22 0.99 1.80
CA GLY A 425 -11.15 0.26 0.54
C GLY A 425 -12.20 0.73 -0.47
N GLY A 426 -11.79 0.89 -1.73
CA GLY A 426 -12.67 1.29 -2.81
C GLY A 426 -11.92 1.77 -4.05
N PHE A 427 -12.67 2.12 -5.09
CA PHE A 427 -12.13 2.81 -6.25
C PHE A 427 -11.87 4.29 -5.88
N GLY A 428 -10.71 4.82 -6.23
CA GLY A 428 -10.34 6.19 -5.91
C GLY A 428 -8.85 6.34 -5.61
N ASP A 429 -8.49 7.48 -5.03
CA ASP A 429 -7.12 7.76 -4.59
C ASP A 429 -6.93 7.31 -3.12
N ALA A 430 -5.72 6.82 -2.80
CA ALA A 430 -5.41 6.34 -1.46
C ALA A 430 -5.51 7.44 -0.38
N SER A 431 -5.23 8.70 -0.75
CA SER A 431 -5.36 9.85 0.15
C SER A 431 -6.82 10.15 0.55
N GLU A 432 -7.80 9.67 -0.23
CA GLU A 432 -9.22 9.87 0.05
C GLU A 432 -9.80 8.81 1.01
N GLN A 433 -9.07 7.72 1.27
CA GLN A 433 -9.45 6.62 2.16
C GLN A 433 -10.93 6.19 1.97
N PRO A 434 -11.30 5.72 0.76
CA PRO A 434 -12.70 5.43 0.43
C PRO A 434 -13.32 4.40 1.37
N ASN A 435 -14.56 4.62 1.77
CA ASN A 435 -15.31 3.75 2.69
C ASN A 435 -14.58 3.45 4.01
N LYS A 436 -13.84 4.44 4.55
CA LYS A 436 -13.16 4.30 5.84
C LYS A 436 -14.14 3.89 6.95
N VAL A 437 -13.77 2.86 7.69
CA VAL A 437 -14.48 2.36 8.87
C VAL A 437 -13.50 2.22 10.03
N THR A 438 -13.90 2.69 11.21
CA THR A 438 -13.14 2.46 12.43
C THR A 438 -13.30 1.01 12.86
N VAL A 439 -12.18 0.30 12.86
CA VAL A 439 -12.09 -1.11 13.27
C VAL A 439 -11.97 -1.18 14.80
N PHE A 440 -11.19 -0.27 15.38
CA PHE A 440 -10.94 -0.21 16.81
C PHE A 440 -10.59 1.21 17.23
N SER A 441 -11.02 1.62 18.42
CA SER A 441 -10.57 2.86 19.06
C SER A 441 -10.57 2.68 20.58
N LYS A 442 -9.49 3.11 21.24
CA LYS A 442 -9.34 3.11 22.70
C LYS A 442 -8.55 4.34 23.14
N SER A 443 -8.99 4.96 24.23
CA SER A 443 -8.24 6.01 24.90
C SER A 443 -8.14 5.73 26.40
N GLU A 444 -6.99 6.02 27.00
CA GLU A 444 -6.76 5.91 28.44
C GLU A 444 -5.91 7.09 28.92
N THR A 445 -6.27 7.64 30.08
CA THR A 445 -5.40 8.55 30.82
C THR A 445 -4.31 7.72 31.47
N LEU A 446 -3.08 7.87 31.00
CA LEU A 446 -1.96 7.07 31.48
C LEU A 446 -1.34 7.67 32.73
N TRP A 447 -1.37 9.00 32.84
CA TRP A 447 -0.64 9.69 33.87
C TRP A 447 -1.32 10.99 34.26
N LYS A 448 -1.51 11.17 35.56
CA LYS A 448 -2.02 12.40 36.16
C LYS A 448 -1.29 12.64 37.47
N ALA A 449 -0.53 13.71 37.57
CA ALA A 449 0.17 14.05 38.81
C ALA A 449 0.37 15.56 38.99
N CYS A 450 0.71 15.91 40.22
CA CYS A 450 1.17 17.24 40.62
C CYS A 450 2.66 17.15 40.91
N LEU A 451 3.46 17.82 40.10
CA LEU A 451 4.91 17.84 40.23
C LEU A 451 5.33 19.14 40.91
N VAL A 452 6.09 19.02 42.00
CA VAL A 452 6.77 20.18 42.60
C VAL A 452 7.91 20.58 41.66
N VAL A 453 7.90 21.82 41.18
CA VAL A 453 8.87 22.34 40.20
C VAL A 453 9.89 23.24 40.85
#